data_AF-A0A1Q8TQN6-F1
#
_entry.id   AF-A0A1Q8TQN6-F1
#
_cell.length_a   1.000
_cell.length_b   1.000
_cell.length_c   1.000
_cell.angle_alpha   90.00
_cell.angle_beta   90.00
_cell.angle_gamma   90.00
#
_symmetry.space_group_name_H-M   'P 1'
#
loop_
_entity.id
_entity.type
_entity.pdbx_description
1 polymer ?
#
loop_
_entity_poly.entity_id
_entity_poly.type
_entity_poly.pdbx_seq_one_letter_code
_entity_poly.pdbx_strand_id
1 'polypeptide(L)'
;MESSMLDRFAIDDGHHLAEIVIDEDASTAAGTARFRATCSCGTMPRQPAGTREQALSTHVAHVSTKVSPSKGPEWLPVGARLVILAAVMLIIWGACYVTGQNVTHDHDLTGATAKTVLGGFHLLGLTLAFGLMVAVRRYIAPTRA
;
A
#
# COMPACT_ATOMS: atom_id res chain seq x y z
N MET A 1 -16.53 2.58 -16.86
CA MET A 1 -15.87 3.28 -15.75
C MET A 1 -14.78 2.34 -15.26
N GLU A 2 -13.55 2.53 -15.75
CA GLU A 2 -12.40 1.71 -15.36
C GLU A 2 -12.13 1.91 -13.87
N SER A 3 -12.29 0.84 -13.08
CA SER A 3 -11.71 0.78 -11.74
C SER A 3 -10.20 0.78 -11.94
N SER A 4 -9.62 1.98 -11.83
CA SER A 4 -8.20 2.22 -11.98
C SER A 4 -7.45 1.41 -10.92
N MET A 5 -6.27 0.86 -11.25
CA MET A 5 -5.34 0.26 -10.26
C MET A 5 -5.17 1.13 -9.00
N LEU A 6 -5.34 2.45 -9.13
CA LEU A 6 -5.26 3.42 -8.04
C LEU A 6 -6.29 3.16 -6.93
N ASP A 7 -7.50 2.70 -7.27
CA ASP A 7 -8.53 2.35 -6.26
C ASP A 7 -8.12 1.12 -5.44
N ARG A 8 -7.37 0.19 -6.07
CA ARG A 8 -6.84 -0.99 -5.39
C ARG A 8 -5.71 -0.65 -4.43
N PHE A 9 -4.86 0.34 -4.78
CA PHE A 9 -3.84 0.86 -3.88
C PHE A 9 -4.42 1.71 -2.73
N ALA A 10 -5.62 2.29 -2.91
CA ALA A 10 -6.30 3.05 -1.87
C ALA A 10 -6.83 2.17 -0.72
N ILE A 11 -6.91 0.86 -0.91
CA ILE A 11 -7.41 -0.10 0.07
C ILE A 11 -6.27 -1.07 0.40
N ASP A 12 -5.34 -0.64 1.24
CA ASP A 12 -4.29 -1.50 1.80
C ASP A 12 -4.55 -1.74 3.30
N ASP A 13 -5.63 -2.47 3.59
CA ASP A 13 -5.96 -2.88 4.96
C ASP A 13 -5.55 -4.33 5.29
N GLY A 14 -5.07 -5.08 4.29
CA GLY A 14 -4.68 -6.49 4.39
C GLY A 14 -5.80 -7.44 4.85
N HIS A 15 -7.04 -6.98 4.96
CA HIS A 15 -8.13 -7.69 5.63
C HIS A 15 -9.44 -7.70 4.83
N HIS A 16 -9.54 -6.88 3.78
CA HIS A 16 -10.68 -6.81 2.86
C HIS A 16 -10.29 -7.23 1.43
N LEU A 17 -9.70 -8.43 1.31
CA LEU A 17 -9.42 -9.04 0.03
C LEU A 17 -10.73 -9.42 -0.66
N ALA A 18 -10.86 -9.00 -1.92
CA ALA A 18 -11.98 -9.36 -2.77
C ALA A 18 -11.83 -10.81 -3.23
N GLU A 19 -12.84 -11.61 -2.99
CA GLU A 19 -13.00 -12.93 -3.58
C GLU A 19 -14.23 -12.86 -4.49
N ILE A 20 -14.01 -13.03 -5.80
CA ILE A 20 -15.08 -12.97 -6.80
C ILE A 20 -15.32 -14.37 -7.30
N VAL A 21 -16.50 -14.91 -6.99
CA VAL A 21 -16.90 -16.27 -7.34
C VAL A 21 -18.00 -16.22 -8.38
N ILE A 22 -17.97 -17.14 -9.33
CA ILE A 22 -19.07 -17.36 -10.26
C ILE A 22 -20.18 -18.08 -9.50
N ASP A 23 -21.37 -17.51 -9.50
CA ASP A 23 -22.55 -18.16 -8.96
C ASP A 23 -23.15 -19.06 -10.04
N GLU A 24 -22.93 -20.37 -9.93
CA GLU A 24 -23.35 -21.34 -10.94
C GLU A 24 -24.88 -21.41 -11.10
N ASP A 25 -25.63 -21.30 -10.00
CA ASP A 25 -27.10 -21.33 -10.02
C ASP A 25 -27.65 -20.09 -10.72
N ALA A 26 -27.16 -18.91 -10.35
CA ALA A 26 -27.55 -17.65 -10.98
C ALA A 26 -27.07 -17.57 -12.44
N SER A 27 -25.91 -18.17 -12.74
CA SER A 27 -25.39 -18.23 -14.11
C SER A 27 -26.27 -19.10 -15.01
N THR A 28 -26.70 -20.25 -14.49
CA THR A 28 -27.59 -21.18 -15.18
C THR A 28 -28.96 -20.55 -15.41
N ALA A 29 -29.54 -19.90 -14.38
CA ALA A 29 -30.83 -19.22 -14.49
C ALA A 29 -30.80 -18.03 -15.47
N ALA A 30 -29.68 -17.30 -15.54
CA ALA A 30 -29.54 -16.12 -16.40
C ALA A 30 -28.99 -16.44 -17.81
N GLY A 31 -28.61 -17.69 -18.09
CA GLY A 31 -27.98 -18.10 -19.36
C GLY A 31 -26.63 -17.42 -19.65
N THR A 32 -26.03 -16.78 -18.65
CA THR A 32 -24.79 -15.98 -18.77
C THR A 32 -24.05 -16.00 -17.43
N ALA A 33 -22.72 -15.92 -17.44
CA ALA A 33 -21.93 -15.95 -16.20
C ALA A 33 -22.32 -14.80 -15.26
N ARG A 34 -22.68 -15.15 -14.01
CA ARG A 34 -23.01 -14.24 -12.93
C ARG A 34 -22.00 -14.37 -11.81
N PHE A 35 -21.66 -13.23 -11.21
CA PHE A 35 -20.58 -13.13 -10.23
C PHE A 35 -21.13 -12.58 -8.91
N ARG A 36 -20.57 -13.07 -7.81
CA ARG A 36 -20.71 -12.46 -6.48
C ARG A 36 -19.34 -12.12 -5.94
N ALA A 37 -19.26 -10.99 -5.24
CA ALA A 37 -18.11 -10.66 -4.44
C ALA A 37 -18.37 -11.03 -2.98
N THR A 38 -17.40 -11.70 -2.38
CA THR A 38 -17.22 -11.86 -0.95
C THR A 38 -15.99 -11.07 -0.52
N CYS A 39 -15.97 -10.70 0.75
CA CYS A 39 -14.85 -10.01 1.36
C CYS A 39 -14.29 -10.88 2.48
N SER A 40 -12.96 -11.00 2.57
CA SER A 40 -12.28 -11.81 3.60
C SER A 40 -12.64 -11.43 5.04
N CYS A 41 -13.22 -10.25 5.27
CA CYS A 41 -13.73 -9.83 6.57
C CYS A 41 -14.99 -10.61 7.04
N GLY A 42 -15.64 -11.38 6.16
CA GLY A 42 -16.80 -12.21 6.48
C GLY A 42 -18.11 -11.45 6.78
N THR A 43 -18.10 -10.13 6.81
CA THR A 43 -19.27 -9.28 7.17
C THR A 43 -19.97 -8.65 5.99
N MET A 44 -19.52 -8.94 4.77
CA MET A 44 -20.12 -8.39 3.55
C MET A 44 -21.55 -8.95 3.39
N PRO A 45 -22.57 -8.08 3.28
CA PRO A 45 -23.94 -8.52 3.06
C PRO A 45 -24.05 -9.36 1.78
N ARG A 46 -24.80 -10.46 1.83
CA ARG A 46 -25.08 -11.27 0.64
C ARG A 46 -25.90 -10.45 -0.35
N GLN A 47 -25.28 -10.12 -1.47
CA GLN A 47 -25.90 -9.41 -2.58
C GLN A 47 -26.29 -10.40 -3.70
N PRO A 48 -27.28 -10.05 -4.54
CA PRO A 48 -27.63 -10.85 -5.71
C PRO A 48 -26.45 -10.95 -6.68
N ALA A 49 -26.33 -12.09 -7.38
CA ALA A 49 -25.29 -12.28 -8.38
C ALA A 49 -25.53 -11.36 -9.58
N GLY A 50 -24.48 -10.68 -10.02
CA GLY A 50 -24.54 -9.65 -11.05
C GLY A 50 -23.48 -9.85 -12.13
N THR A 51 -23.15 -8.77 -12.84
CA THR A 51 -21.95 -8.73 -13.67
C THR A 51 -20.69 -8.70 -12.81
N ARG A 52 -19.52 -8.96 -13.42
CA ARG A 52 -18.24 -8.90 -12.71
C ARG A 52 -17.97 -7.50 -12.16
N GLU A 53 -18.32 -6.48 -12.92
CA GLU A 53 -18.21 -5.06 -12.54
C GLU A 53 -19.14 -4.73 -11.38
N GLN A 54 -20.37 -5.25 -11.38
CA GLN A 54 -21.31 -5.09 -10.26
C GLN A 54 -20.75 -5.73 -8.99
N ALA A 55 -20.22 -6.96 -9.09
CA ALA A 55 -19.57 -7.63 -7.96
C ALA A 55 -18.40 -6.80 -7.38
N LEU A 56 -17.51 -6.30 -8.25
CA LEU A 56 -16.41 -5.41 -7.84
C LEU A 56 -16.90 -4.12 -7.18
N SER A 57 -17.88 -3.44 -7.80
CA SER A 57 -18.43 -2.20 -7.24
C SER A 57 -19.05 -2.40 -5.85
N THR A 58 -19.67 -3.56 -5.63
CA THR A 58 -20.27 -3.93 -4.35
C THR A 58 -19.20 -4.16 -3.28
N HIS A 59 -18.08 -4.80 -3.65
CA HIS A 59 -16.93 -4.94 -2.77
C HIS A 59 -16.34 -3.59 -2.39
N VAL A 60 -16.09 -2.73 -3.37
CA VAL A 60 -15.55 -1.37 -3.13
C VAL A 60 -16.48 -0.57 -2.22
N ALA A 61 -17.80 -0.63 -2.46
CA ALA A 61 -18.78 0.02 -1.60
C ALA A 61 -18.72 -0.53 -0.16
N HIS A 62 -18.69 -1.85 0.02
CA HIS A 62 -18.55 -2.47 1.34
C HIS A 62 -17.28 -1.98 2.07
N VAL A 63 -16.13 -2.03 1.40
CA VAL A 63 -14.86 -1.61 1.98
C VAL A 63 -14.89 -0.13 2.37
N SER A 64 -15.46 0.74 1.53
CA SER A 64 -15.56 2.17 1.83
C SER A 64 -16.33 2.47 3.13
N THR A 65 -17.22 1.57 3.57
CA THR A 65 -17.91 1.69 4.87
C THR A 65 -17.07 1.24 6.08
N LYS A 66 -16.00 0.49 5.85
CA LYS A 66 -15.14 -0.11 6.89
C LYS A 66 -13.80 0.60 7.03
N VAL A 67 -13.41 1.37 6.03
CA VAL A 67 -12.13 2.05 5.96
C VAL A 67 -12.32 3.52 6.36
N SER A 68 -11.56 3.99 7.35
CA SER A 68 -11.50 5.42 7.70
C SER A 68 -10.75 6.21 6.62
N PRO A 69 -11.13 7.46 6.35
CA PRO A 69 -10.40 8.31 5.40
C PRO A 69 -8.92 8.41 5.78
N SER A 70 -8.06 8.52 4.76
CA SER A 70 -6.61 8.73 5.00
C SER A 70 -6.42 9.96 5.89
N LYS A 71 -5.50 9.92 6.86
CA LYS A 71 -5.21 11.07 7.72
C LYS A 71 -4.41 12.18 7.00
N GLY A 72 -4.11 11.99 5.72
CA GLY A 72 -3.36 12.95 4.93
C GLY A 72 -4.21 14.13 4.45
N PRO A 73 -3.56 15.23 4.06
CA PRO A 73 -4.25 16.46 3.67
C PRO A 73 -5.14 16.27 2.44
N GLU A 74 -6.43 16.56 2.55
CA GLU A 74 -7.43 16.37 1.48
C GLU A 74 -7.06 17.03 0.15
N TRP A 75 -6.34 18.16 0.20
CA TRP A 75 -5.89 18.91 -0.98
C TRP A 75 -4.75 18.25 -1.76
N LEU A 76 -4.05 17.26 -1.18
CA LEU A 76 -2.88 16.64 -1.80
C LEU A 76 -3.22 15.25 -2.35
N PRO A 77 -3.12 15.01 -3.67
CA PRO A 77 -3.38 13.71 -4.27
C PRO A 77 -2.47 12.61 -3.70
N VAL A 78 -2.99 11.38 -3.60
CA VAL A 78 -2.24 10.22 -3.07
C VAL A 78 -0.91 10.01 -3.81
N GLY A 79 -0.91 10.15 -5.15
CA GLY A 79 0.31 10.05 -5.96
C GLY A 79 1.38 11.08 -5.56
N ALA A 80 1.00 12.32 -5.27
CA ALA A 80 1.93 13.34 -4.81
C ALA A 80 2.49 13.01 -3.42
N ARG A 81 1.67 12.46 -2.51
CA ARG A 81 2.12 12.00 -1.18
C ARG A 81 3.15 10.89 -1.29
N LEU A 82 2.96 9.95 -2.22
CA LEU A 82 3.93 8.87 -2.50
C LEU A 82 5.26 9.41 -3.03
N VAL A 83 5.21 10.37 -3.97
CA VAL A 83 6.42 11.00 -4.52
C VAL A 83 7.18 11.75 -3.43
N ILE A 84 6.49 12.50 -2.58
CA ILE A 84 7.11 13.20 -1.44
C ILE A 84 7.74 12.21 -0.47
N LEU A 85 7.03 11.13 -0.11
CA LEU A 85 7.59 10.08 0.75
C LEU A 85 8.85 9.48 0.14
N ALA A 86 8.82 9.10 -1.13
CA ALA A 86 9.97 8.52 -1.82
C ALA A 86 11.15 9.50 -1.82
N ALA A 87 10.92 10.78 -2.07
CA ALA A 87 11.96 11.81 -2.02
C ALA A 87 12.58 11.92 -0.61
N VAL A 88 11.76 11.96 0.45
CA VAL A 88 12.27 12.03 1.83
C VAL A 88 13.04 10.76 2.21
N MET A 89 12.58 9.58 1.80
CA MET A 89 13.28 8.32 2.01
C MET A 89 14.67 8.32 1.35
N LEU A 90 14.76 8.82 0.12
CA LEU A 90 16.03 8.95 -0.60
C LEU A 90 16.97 9.95 0.09
N ILE A 91 16.44 11.06 0.60
CA ILE A 91 17.24 12.05 1.35
C ILE A 91 17.80 11.42 2.63
N ILE A 92 16.98 10.71 3.41
CA ILE A 92 17.42 10.03 4.64
C ILE A 92 18.50 9.00 4.32
N TRP A 93 18.25 8.14 3.34
CA TRP A 93 19.21 7.12 2.94
C TRP A 93 20.53 7.74 2.44
N GLY A 94 20.44 8.76 1.58
CA GLY A 94 21.60 9.48 1.06
C GLY A 94 22.39 10.18 2.15
N ALA A 95 21.73 10.83 3.11
CA ALA A 95 22.38 11.46 4.26
C ALA A 95 23.14 10.43 5.11
N CYS A 96 22.54 9.27 5.40
CA CYS A 96 23.23 8.21 6.11
C CYS A 96 24.46 7.70 5.34
N TYR A 97 24.35 7.52 4.03
CA TYR A 97 25.47 7.10 3.18
C TYR A 97 26.61 8.13 3.18
N VAL A 98 26.29 9.42 3.01
CA VAL A 98 27.28 10.51 3.07
C VAL A 98 27.95 10.57 4.45
N THR A 99 27.20 10.42 5.54
CA THR A 99 27.78 10.32 6.88
C THR A 99 28.75 9.15 6.99
N GLY A 100 28.40 7.98 6.44
CA GLY A 100 29.32 6.84 6.40
C GLY A 100 30.59 7.09 5.61
N GLN A 101 30.51 7.83 4.50
CA GLN A 101 31.67 8.27 3.72
C GLN A 101 32.56 9.22 4.52
N ASN A 102 31.97 10.22 5.18
CA ASN A 102 32.70 11.17 6.01
C ASN A 102 33.40 10.45 7.18
N VAL A 103 32.69 9.57 7.90
CA VAL A 103 33.30 8.78 8.99
C VAL A 103 34.44 7.90 8.49
N THR A 104 34.29 7.29 7.31
CA THR A 104 35.35 6.47 6.71
C THR A 104 36.58 7.32 6.39
N HIS A 105 36.37 8.53 5.85
CA HIS A 105 37.43 9.46 5.50
C HIS A 105 38.10 10.08 6.73
N ASP A 106 37.32 10.63 7.66
CA ASP A 106 37.78 11.35 8.86
C ASP A 106 38.60 10.45 9.80
N HIS A 107 38.38 9.14 9.74
CA HIS A 107 39.11 8.13 10.52
C HIS A 107 40.12 7.31 9.70
N ASP A 108 40.41 7.70 8.46
CA ASP A 108 41.34 7.02 7.55
C ASP A 108 41.11 5.50 7.48
N LEU A 109 39.84 5.09 7.53
CA LEU A 109 39.49 3.67 7.51
C LEU A 109 39.79 3.09 6.13
N THR A 110 40.41 1.91 6.11
CA THR A 110 40.76 1.23 4.85
C THR A 110 40.40 -0.25 4.89
N GLY A 111 40.31 -0.87 3.71
CA GLY A 111 40.09 -2.31 3.60
C GLY A 111 38.73 -2.77 4.15
N ALA A 112 38.74 -3.77 5.02
CA ALA A 112 37.51 -4.38 5.52
C ALA A 112 36.73 -3.48 6.48
N THR A 113 37.41 -2.67 7.30
CA THR A 113 36.75 -1.79 8.30
C THR A 113 35.97 -0.68 7.62
N ALA A 114 36.53 -0.06 6.57
CA ALA A 114 35.83 0.91 5.73
C ALA A 114 34.54 0.34 5.12
N LYS A 115 34.63 -0.88 4.56
CA LYS A 115 33.46 -1.56 3.97
C LYS A 115 32.38 -1.85 5.01
N THR A 116 32.76 -2.28 6.21
CA THR A 116 31.82 -2.55 7.30
C THR A 116 31.12 -1.27 7.76
N VAL A 117 31.85 -0.17 7.92
CA VAL A 117 31.27 1.12 8.32
C VAL A 117 30.32 1.64 7.23
N LEU A 118 30.74 1.66 5.97
CA LEU A 118 29.89 2.06 4.85
C LEU A 118 28.64 1.19 4.72
N GLY A 119 28.79 -0.13 4.84
CA GLY A 119 27.69 -1.07 4.84
C GLY A 119 26.72 -0.83 5.99
N GLY A 120 27.23 -0.56 7.19
CA GLY A 120 26.44 -0.24 8.38
C GLY A 120 25.61 1.03 8.20
N PHE A 121 26.22 2.10 7.70
CA PHE A 121 25.51 3.36 7.42
C PHE A 121 24.48 3.22 6.29
N HIS A 122 24.79 2.43 5.26
CA HIS A 122 23.84 2.11 4.21
C HIS A 122 22.61 1.36 4.75
N LEU A 123 22.82 0.31 5.55
CA LEU A 123 21.74 -0.45 6.21
C LEU A 123 20.94 0.41 7.19
N LEU A 124 21.60 1.29 7.94
CA LEU A 124 20.95 2.25 8.82
C LEU A 124 20.01 3.17 8.03
N GLY A 125 20.48 3.73 6.91
CA GLY A 125 19.67 4.56 6.03
C GLY A 125 18.43 3.84 5.50
N LEU A 126 18.59 2.59 5.06
CA LEU A 126 17.47 1.75 4.61
C LEU A 126 16.47 1.48 5.73
N THR A 127 16.97 1.19 6.94
CA THR A 127 16.14 0.91 8.11
C THR A 127 15.32 2.14 8.52
N LEU A 128 15.94 3.33 8.51
CA LEU A 128 15.25 4.60 8.81
C LEU A 128 14.22 4.95 7.73
N ALA A 129 14.55 4.78 6.44
CA ALA A 129 13.62 5.01 5.34
C ALA A 129 12.40 4.07 5.42
N PHE A 130 12.63 2.78 5.73
CA PHE A 130 11.55 1.82 5.95
C PHE A 130 10.70 2.18 7.17
N GLY A 131 11.33 2.56 8.29
CA GLY A 131 10.63 3.02 9.49
C GLY A 131 9.75 4.24 9.23
N LEU A 132 10.24 5.20 8.43
CA LEU A 132 9.46 6.35 7.98
C LEU A 132 8.23 5.91 7.19
N MET A 133 8.41 5.05 6.18
CA MET A 133 7.30 4.51 5.37
C MET A 133 6.22 3.87 6.26
N VAL A 134 6.62 3.04 7.22
CA VAL A 134 5.70 2.41 8.18
C VAL A 134 4.99 3.45 9.05
N ALA A 135 5.71 4.46 9.54
CA ALA A 135 5.14 5.50 10.40
C ALA A 135 4.12 6.38 9.65
N VAL A 136 4.37 6.69 8.38
CA VAL A 136 3.54 7.61 7.61
C VAL A 136 2.50 6.93 6.72
N ARG A 137 2.48 5.59 6.64
CA ARG A 137 1.52 4.84 5.80
C ARG A 137 0.07 5.29 5.95
N ARG A 138 -0.34 5.65 7.18
CA ARG A 138 -1.69 6.13 7.53
C ARG A 138 -2.09 7.49 6.93
N TYR A 139 -1.11 8.24 6.43
CA TYR A 139 -1.33 9.52 5.74
C TYR A 139 -1.40 9.34 4.22
N ILE A 140 -0.99 8.18 3.69
CA ILE A 140 -0.96 7.87 2.27
C ILE A 140 -2.15 6.99 1.91
N ALA A 141 -2.32 5.89 2.65
CA ALA A 141 -3.44 5.00 2.52
C ALA A 141 -4.41 5.20 3.71
N PRO A 142 -5.72 5.19 3.45
CA PRO A 142 -6.74 4.97 4.46
C PRO A 142 -6.36 3.80 5.40
N THR A 143 -6.31 4.07 6.71
CA THR A 143 -6.12 3.04 7.73
C THR A 143 -7.34 3.02 8.63
N ARG A 144 -7.85 1.82 8.93
CA ARG A 144 -8.93 1.43 9.86
C ARG A 144 -9.66 2.57 10.61
N ALA A 145 -10.99 2.57 10.54
CA ALA A 145 -11.85 3.16 11.57
C ALA A 145 -11.80 2.33 12.86
#